data_AF-A0A1E3WGL3-F1
#
_entry.id   AF-A0A1E3WGL3-F1
#
_cell.length_a   1.000
_cell.length_b   1.000
_cell.length_c   1.000
_cell.angle_alpha   90.00
_cell.angle_beta   90.00
_cell.angle_gamma   90.00
#
_symmetry.space_group_name_H-M   'P 1'
#
loop_
_entity.id
_entity.type
_entity.pdbx_description
1 polymer ?
#
loop_
_entity_poly.entity_id
_entity_poly.type
_entity_poly.pdbx_seq_one_letter_code
_entity_poly.pdbx_strand_id
1 'polypeptide(L)'
;MISLAATYAIIALVGLSQAAIAFSAAVAFALAYPSYAVMAKRFQDRGKPGSLALIGLVPVYGVNLLYTFGVFDSLAPSPLAQGCDIVISLIFLWFLVELGFLKGMQGPNSYGPDPSGRKEADAGLA
;
A
#
# COMPACT_ATOMS: atom_id res chain seq x y z
N MET A 1 0.16 6.92 -2.11
CA MET A 1 0.60 8.25 -2.59
C MET A 1 0.51 8.38 -4.10
N ILE A 2 1.11 7.46 -4.87
CA ILE A 2 1.02 7.46 -6.35
C ILE A 2 -0.45 7.36 -6.84
N SER A 3 -1.25 6.46 -6.25
CA SER A 3 -2.67 6.30 -6.61
C SER A 3 -3.53 7.55 -6.31
N LEU A 4 -3.35 8.21 -5.16
CA LEU A 4 -4.08 9.44 -4.80
C LEU A 4 -3.77 10.60 -5.76
N ALA A 5 -2.50 10.82 -6.10
CA ALA A 5 -2.11 11.86 -7.05
C ALA A 5 -2.66 11.58 -8.46
N ALA A 6 -2.64 10.32 -8.90
CA ALA A 6 -3.23 9.90 -10.16
C ALA A 6 -4.75 10.15 -10.17
N THR A 7 -5.46 9.82 -9.10
CA THR A 7 -6.90 10.06 -8.98
C THR A 7 -7.25 11.55 -9.04
N TYR A 8 -6.55 12.42 -8.31
CA TYR A 8 -6.80 13.86 -8.39
C TYR A 8 -6.47 14.46 -9.75
N ALA A 9 -5.42 14.00 -10.41
CA ALA A 9 -5.08 14.42 -11.78
C ALA A 9 -6.17 14.00 -12.78
N ILE A 10 -6.74 12.80 -12.64
CA ILE A 10 -7.84 12.30 -13.49
C ILE A 10 -9.12 13.10 -13.24
N ILE A 11 -9.49 13.38 -11.99
CA ILE A 11 -10.68 14.20 -11.66
C ILE A 11 -10.53 15.62 -12.23
N ALA A 12 -9.34 16.21 -12.14
CA ALA A 12 -9.08 17.53 -12.72
C ALA A 12 -9.16 17.56 -14.26
N LEU A 13 -8.88 16.43 -14.93
CA LEU A 13 -8.89 16.32 -16.39
C LEU A 13 -10.27 15.92 -16.97
N VAL A 14 -11.01 15.05 -16.28
CA VAL A 14 -12.22 14.38 -16.81
C VAL A 14 -13.50 14.83 -16.09
N GLY A 15 -13.40 15.52 -14.95
CA GLY A 15 -14.54 15.93 -14.13
C GLY A 15 -15.15 14.79 -13.29
N LEU A 16 -16.12 15.12 -12.44
CA LEU A 16 -16.83 14.17 -11.58
C LEU A 16 -17.92 13.41 -12.36
N SER A 17 -17.51 12.56 -13.30
CA SER A 17 -18.41 11.66 -14.01
C SER A 17 -18.24 10.22 -13.52
N GLN A 18 -19.28 9.39 -13.66
CA GLN A 18 -19.17 7.96 -13.34
C GLN A 18 -18.10 7.25 -14.18
N ALA A 19 -17.90 7.70 -15.43
CA ALA A 19 -16.81 7.23 -16.27
C ALA A 19 -15.43 7.59 -15.70
N ALA A 20 -15.26 8.79 -15.14
CA ALA A 20 -14.01 9.20 -14.49
C ALA A 20 -13.72 8.39 -13.22
N ILE A 21 -14.75 8.08 -12.42
CA ILE A 21 -14.62 7.25 -11.22
C ILE A 21 -14.21 5.82 -11.60
N ALA A 22 -14.90 5.21 -12.57
CA ALA A 22 -14.55 3.88 -13.06
C ALA A 22 -13.14 3.82 -13.67
N PHE A 23 -12.75 4.84 -14.43
CA PHE A 23 -11.40 4.94 -14.99
C PHE A 23 -10.33 5.11 -13.89
N SER A 24 -10.58 5.95 -12.90
CA SER A 24 -9.69 6.12 -11.74
C SER A 24 -9.51 4.82 -10.96
N ALA A 25 -10.60 4.07 -10.74
CA ALA A 25 -10.55 2.76 -10.11
C ALA A 25 -9.70 1.78 -10.95
N ALA A 26 -9.92 1.71 -12.27
CA ALA A 26 -9.13 0.85 -13.15
C ALA A 26 -7.62 1.17 -13.08
N VAL A 27 -7.26 2.46 -13.08
CA VAL A 27 -5.86 2.91 -12.90
C VAL A 27 -5.33 2.49 -11.53
N ALA A 28 -6.11 2.66 -10.45
CA ALA A 28 -5.71 2.24 -9.12
C ALA A 28 -5.42 0.73 -9.07
N PHE A 29 -6.26 -0.10 -9.69
CA PHE A 29 -6.06 -1.54 -9.79
C PHE A 29 -4.84 -1.92 -10.62
N ALA A 30 -4.58 -1.24 -11.74
CA ALA A 30 -3.36 -1.45 -12.51
C ALA A 30 -2.10 -1.16 -11.67
N LEU A 31 -2.17 -0.16 -10.79
CA LEU A 31 -1.10 0.21 -9.86
C LEU A 31 -1.06 -0.65 -8.58
N ALA A 32 -2.04 -1.54 -8.36
CA ALA A 32 -2.06 -2.43 -7.20
C ALA A 32 -0.87 -3.41 -7.22
N TYR A 33 -0.54 -3.94 -8.40
CA TYR A 33 0.58 -4.88 -8.55
C TYR A 33 1.95 -4.25 -8.20
N PRO A 34 2.39 -3.12 -8.81
CA PRO A 34 3.68 -2.52 -8.44
C PRO A 34 3.69 -2.04 -6.98
N SER A 35 2.54 -1.60 -6.45
CA SER A 35 2.42 -1.25 -5.02
C SER A 35 2.67 -2.48 -4.12
N TYR A 36 2.07 -3.63 -4.46
CA TYR A 36 2.32 -4.89 -3.75
C TYR A 36 3.80 -5.28 -3.79
N ALA A 37 4.41 -5.25 -4.97
CA ALA A 37 5.82 -5.64 -5.14
C ALA A 37 6.75 -4.82 -4.23
N VAL A 38 6.57 -3.49 -4.18
CA VAL A 38 7.37 -2.60 -3.32
C VAL A 38 7.14 -2.89 -1.84
N MET A 39 5.88 -3.03 -1.42
CA MET A 39 5.55 -3.25 -0.01
C MET A 39 6.00 -4.63 0.47
N ALA A 40 5.81 -5.68 -0.35
CA ALA A 40 6.26 -7.03 -0.07
C ALA A 40 7.78 -7.06 0.10
N LYS A 41 8.52 -6.35 -0.77
CA LYS A 41 9.97 -6.24 -0.66
C LYS A 41 10.40 -5.56 0.65
N ARG A 42 9.76 -4.45 1.03
CA ARG A 42 10.05 -3.74 2.29
C ARG A 42 9.79 -4.59 3.54
N PHE A 43 8.74 -5.41 3.54
CA PHE A 43 8.50 -6.36 4.63
C PHE A 43 9.57 -7.45 4.69
N GLN A 44 9.97 -7.98 3.53
CA GLN A 44 11.05 -8.96 3.44
C GLN A 44 12.39 -8.40 3.92
N ASP A 45 12.69 -7.13 3.62
CA ASP A 45 13.89 -6.45 4.11
C ASP A 45 13.94 -6.36 5.65
N ARG A 46 12.79 -6.53 6.32
CA ARG A 46 12.64 -6.57 7.78
C ARG A 46 12.44 -7.99 8.32
N GLY A 47 12.69 -9.01 7.50
CA GLY A 47 12.55 -10.43 7.86
C GLY A 47 11.11 -10.90 8.05
N LYS A 48 10.13 -10.10 7.63
CA LYS A 48 8.71 -10.42 7.72
C LYS A 48 8.21 -11.02 6.39
N PRO A 49 7.14 -11.83 6.40
CA PRO A 49 6.59 -12.37 5.17
C PRO A 49 6.04 -11.24 4.29
N GLY A 50 6.36 -11.27 3.00
CA GLY A 50 5.89 -10.28 2.02
C GLY A 50 4.35 -10.26 1.86
N SER A 51 3.68 -11.35 2.23
CA SER A 51 2.22 -11.44 2.26
C SER A 51 1.56 -10.48 3.24
N LEU A 52 2.29 -9.93 4.23
CA LEU A 52 1.75 -8.88 5.10
C LEU A 52 1.32 -7.64 4.31
N ALA A 53 1.90 -7.39 3.13
CA ALA A 53 1.46 -6.32 2.25
C ALA A 53 -0.02 -6.45 1.84
N LEU A 54 -0.54 -7.68 1.72
CA LEU A 54 -1.93 -7.94 1.36
C LEU A 54 -2.91 -7.48 2.43
N ILE A 55 -2.52 -7.46 3.71
CA ILE A 55 -3.37 -6.97 4.81
C ILE A 55 -3.74 -5.51 4.62
N GLY A 56 -2.86 -4.71 4.01
CA GLY A 56 -3.17 -3.31 3.67
C GLY A 56 -3.86 -3.17 2.31
N LEU A 57 -3.38 -3.91 1.29
CA LEU A 57 -3.84 -3.74 -0.08
C LEU A 57 -5.25 -4.29 -0.31
N VAL A 58 -5.54 -5.49 0.19
CA VAL A 58 -6.83 -6.15 -0.08
C VAL A 58 -8.01 -5.34 0.48
N PRO A 59 -7.99 -4.87 1.75
CA PRO A 59 -9.08 -4.05 2.26
C PRO A 59 -9.25 -2.72 1.52
N VAL A 60 -8.14 -2.02 1.22
CA VAL A 60 -8.16 -0.74 0.50
C VAL A 60 -8.80 -0.88 -0.88
N TYR A 61 -8.34 -1.84 -1.68
CA TYR A 61 -8.86 -2.04 -3.03
C TYR A 61 -10.27 -2.64 -3.03
N GLY A 62 -10.57 -3.51 -2.06
CA GLY A 62 -11.92 -4.05 -1.88
C GLY A 62 -12.95 -2.96 -1.60
N VAL A 63 -12.69 -2.09 -0.63
CA VAL A 63 -13.58 -0.96 -0.32
C VAL A 63 -13.65 0.04 -1.47
N ASN A 64 -12.54 0.29 -2.18
CA ASN A 64 -12.55 1.13 -3.37
C ASN A 64 -13.49 0.62 -4.47
N LEU A 65 -13.57 -0.70 -4.70
CA LEU A 65 -14.54 -1.28 -5.63
C LEU A 65 -15.97 -1.09 -5.15
N LEU A 66 -16.24 -1.26 -3.85
CA LEU A 66 -17.59 -1.08 -3.30
C LEU A 66 -18.10 0.35 -3.51
N TYR A 67 -17.24 1.35 -3.34
CA TYR A 67 -17.56 2.74 -3.70
C TYR A 67 -17.76 2.92 -5.20
N THR A 68 -16.88 2.32 -6.03
CA THR A 68 -16.96 2.42 -7.50
C THR A 68 -18.26 1.84 -8.06
N PHE A 69 -18.75 0.74 -7.50
CA PHE A 69 -20.02 0.12 -7.90
C PHE A 69 -21.25 0.73 -7.22
N GLY A 70 -21.08 1.76 -6.39
CA GLY A 70 -22.19 2.42 -5.68
C GLY A 70 -22.82 1.58 -4.58
N VAL A 71 -22.13 0.51 -4.12
CA VAL A 71 -22.55 -0.26 -2.93
C VAL A 71 -22.40 0.60 -1.67
N PHE A 72 -21.34 1.40 -1.60
CA PHE A 72 -21.18 2.45 -0.60
C PHE A 72 -21.37 3.83 -1.25
N ASP A 73 -22.12 4.69 -0.58
CA ASP A 73 -22.31 6.08 -0.98
C ASP A 73 -21.15 6.94 -0.46
N SER A 74 -20.42 7.59 -1.37
CA SER A 74 -19.30 8.46 -1.02
C SER A 74 -19.73 9.83 -0.48
N LEU A 75 -20.95 10.29 -0.79
CA LEU A 75 -21.49 11.58 -0.34
C LEU A 75 -22.26 11.44 0.99
N ALA A 76 -22.86 10.28 1.23
CA ALA A 76 -23.52 9.94 2.49
C ALA A 76 -23.07 8.57 3.02
N PRO A 77 -21.82 8.43 3.51
CA PRO A 77 -21.29 7.14 3.95
C PRO A 77 -22.08 6.55 5.10
N SER A 78 -22.52 5.31 4.97
CA SER A 78 -23.19 4.57 6.04
C SER A 78 -22.22 4.32 7.22
N PRO A 79 -22.72 4.06 8.45
CA PRO A 79 -21.85 3.74 9.58
C PRO A 79 -20.94 2.54 9.34
N LEU A 80 -21.38 1.57 8.53
CA LEU A 80 -20.56 0.42 8.12
C LEU A 80 -19.40 0.85 7.22
N ALA A 81 -19.67 1.68 6.21
CA ALA A 81 -18.65 2.18 5.30
C ALA A 81 -17.59 2.99 6.06
N GLN A 82 -18.04 3.88 6.96
CA GLN A 82 -17.16 4.64 7.85
C GLN A 82 -16.32 3.71 8.76
N GLY A 83 -16.93 2.67 9.32
CA GLY A 83 -16.23 1.67 10.13
C GLY A 83 -15.11 0.97 9.34
N CYS A 84 -15.39 0.54 8.11
CA CYS A 84 -14.37 -0.04 7.23
C CYS A 84 -13.23 0.95 6.95
N ASP A 85 -13.55 2.21 6.64
CA ASP A 85 -12.56 3.25 6.34
C ASP A 85 -11.68 3.58 7.56
N ILE A 86 -12.24 3.57 8.77
CA ILE A 86 -11.49 3.74 10.01
C ILE A 86 -10.52 2.58 10.21
N VAL A 87 -10.98 1.33 10.06
CA VAL A 87 -10.12 0.15 10.19
C VAL A 87 -8.99 0.19 9.17
N ILE A 88 -9.30 0.53 7.92
CA ILE A 88 -8.32 0.69 6.85
C ILE A 88 -7.31 1.79 7.21
N SER A 89 -7.76 2.90 7.77
CA SER A 89 -6.89 4.01 8.19
C SER A 89 -5.93 3.62 9.32
N LEU A 90 -6.38 2.79 10.26
CA LEU A 90 -5.53 2.25 11.32
C LEU A 90 -4.45 1.29 10.76
N ILE A 91 -4.83 0.41 9.84
CA ILE A 91 -3.89 -0.46 9.13
C ILE A 91 -2.89 0.40 8.36
N PHE A 92 -3.37 1.43 7.66
CA PHE A 92 -2.51 2.34 6.90
C PHE A 92 -1.51 3.08 7.81
N LEU A 93 -1.95 3.53 8.98
CA LEU A 93 -1.07 4.18 9.96
C LEU A 93 0.06 3.24 10.40
N TRP A 94 -0.29 1.97 10.68
CA TRP A 94 0.72 0.96 10.98
C TRP A 94 1.70 0.79 9.81
N PHE A 95 1.22 0.67 8.58
CA PHE A 95 2.07 0.55 7.39
C PHE A 95 2.97 1.77 7.18
N LEU A 96 2.49 2.97 7.47
CA LEU A 96 3.26 4.21 7.33
C LEU A 96 4.45 4.21 8.31
N VAL A 97 4.22 3.82 9.57
CA VAL A 97 5.30 3.66 10.55
C VAL A 97 6.26 2.56 10.12
N GLU A 98 5.71 1.40 9.79
CA GLU A 98 6.41 0.13 9.59
C GLU A 98 7.24 0.07 8.29
N LEU A 99 6.75 0.70 7.21
CA LEU A 99 7.40 0.72 5.89
C LEU A 99 8.03 2.08 5.56
N GLY A 100 7.56 3.16 6.21
CA GLY A 100 8.03 4.52 5.95
C GLY A 100 9.16 4.96 6.90
N PHE A 101 8.98 4.78 8.22
CA PHE A 101 9.92 5.33 9.20
C PHE A 101 10.90 4.30 9.78
N LEU A 102 10.52 3.02 9.85
CA LEU A 102 11.41 1.99 10.40
C LEU A 102 12.47 1.53 9.40
N LYS A 103 13.71 1.38 9.89
CA LYS A 103 14.83 0.85 9.10
C LYS A 103 14.68 -0.65 8.85
N GLY A 104 15.23 -1.11 7.72
CA GLY A 104 15.43 -2.53 7.42
C GLY A 104 16.32 -3.24 8.44
N MET A 105 16.26 -4.58 8.46
CA MET A 105 17.17 -5.39 9.29
C MET A 105 18.62 -5.19 8.80
N GLN A 106 19.60 -5.12 9.72
CA GLN A 106 21.03 -5.01 9.33
C GLN A 106 21.64 -6.40 9.18
N GLY A 107 22.33 -6.64 8.07
CA GLY A 107 22.88 -7.95 7.71
C GLY A 107 21.92 -8.84 6.90
N PRO A 108 22.39 -10.00 6.40
CA PRO A 108 21.61 -11.01 5.69
C PRO A 108 20.37 -11.38 6.48
N ASN A 109 19.26 -11.46 5.77
CA ASN A 109 17.99 -11.96 6.25
C ASN A 109 17.63 -13.25 5.50
N SER A 110 16.52 -13.88 5.89
CA SER A 110 16.03 -15.12 5.25
C SER A 110 15.64 -14.97 3.77
N TYR A 111 15.69 -13.75 3.22
CA TYR A 111 15.36 -13.41 1.83
C TYR A 111 16.59 -13.01 0.99
N GLY A 112 17.78 -12.94 1.59
CA GLY A 112 19.03 -12.70 0.86
C GLY A 112 20.13 -11.96 1.66
N PRO A 113 21.33 -11.88 1.07
CA PRO A 113 22.45 -11.14 1.64
C PRO A 113 22.24 -9.63 1.62
N ASP A 114 22.88 -8.93 2.56
CA ASP A 114 22.83 -7.47 2.64
C ASP A 114 23.56 -6.85 1.43
N PRO A 115 22.91 -5.96 0.66
CA PRO A 115 23.55 -5.32 -0.51
C PRO A 115 24.72 -4.40 -0.13
N SER A 116 24.86 -4.02 1.14
CA SER A 116 25.90 -3.11 1.61
C SER A 116 27.25 -3.76 1.92
N GLY A 117 27.43 -5.09 1.76
CA GLY A 117 28.73 -5.77 1.89
C GLY A 117 29.39 -5.66 3.27
N ARG A 118 28.73 -5.06 4.27
CA ARG A 118 29.33 -4.69 5.57
C ARG A 118 29.72 -5.88 6.45
N LYS A 119 29.42 -7.11 6.03
CA LYS A 119 29.79 -8.32 6.78
C LYS A 119 31.23 -8.78 6.64
N GLU A 120 32.01 -8.23 5.69
CA GLU A 120 33.42 -8.63 5.54
C GLU A 120 34.39 -7.78 6.38
N ALA A 121 34.04 -6.52 6.68
CA ALA A 121 34.93 -5.63 7.42
C ALA A 121 35.02 -5.94 8.93
N ASP A 122 33.93 -6.40 9.54
CA ASP A 122 33.88 -6.63 11.00
C ASP A 122 34.28 -8.07 11.39
N ALA A 123 34.32 -9.01 10.44
CA ALA A 123 34.75 -10.38 10.67
C ALA A 123 36.28 -10.57 10.62
N GLY A 124 37.02 -9.58 10.12
CA GLY A 124 38.49 -9.56 10.10
C GLY A 124 39.15 -8.84 11.29
N LEU A 125 38.34 -8.38 12.27
CA LEU A 125 38.80 -7.62 13.44
C LEU A 125 38.52 -8.34 14.78
N ALA A 126 38.17 -9.62 14.75
CA ALA A 126 37.98 -10.46 15.93
C ALA A 126 39.10 -11.51 16.05
#